data_AF-A0AAD8IIZ0-F1
#
_entry.id   AF-A0AAD8IIZ0-F1
#
_cell.length_a   1.000
_cell.length_b   1.000
_cell.length_c   1.000
_cell.angle_alpha   90.00
_cell.angle_beta   90.00
_cell.angle_gamma   90.00
#
_symmetry.space_group_name_H-M   'P 1'
#
loop_
_entity.id
_entity.type
_entity.pdbx_description
1 polymer ?
#
loop_
_entity_poly.entity_id
_entity_poly.type
_entity_poly.pdbx_seq_one_letter_code
_entity_poly.pdbx_strand_id
1 'polypeptide(L)'
;MTVREEIVKLLEKADMYFFSPEHPPLTEEAQRALDWDIEQKLKSACNASLQFHVINIRTDIEFVFFSGGFVTPCILKRSTPRAFANPNTPLYGHLSSIDSTGNSMRVTWVSGDKSPQQVQYGNGKSETSTVTTFSQDDMCSSVPESPAKDFGWHDPGYIHSAVMRA
;
A
#
# COMPACT_ATOMS: atom_id res chain seq x y z
N MET A 1 1.98 -34.95 4.51
CA MET A 1 2.13 -33.58 5.03
C MET A 1 1.17 -32.71 4.23
N THR A 2 -0.02 -32.49 4.78
CA THR A 2 -1.21 -32.15 3.99
C THR A 2 -1.47 -30.66 4.09
N VAL A 3 -1.38 -29.98 2.95
CA VAL A 3 -1.83 -28.60 2.75
C VAL A 3 -3.35 -28.59 2.82
N ARG A 4 -3.94 -27.91 3.79
CA ARG A 4 -5.36 -27.53 3.78
C ARG A 4 -5.56 -26.13 4.36
N GLU A 5 -6.58 -25.50 3.81
CA GLU A 5 -6.94 -24.09 3.84
C GLU A 5 -7.43 -23.58 5.21
N GLU A 6 -7.14 -22.29 5.40
CA GLU A 6 -7.95 -21.22 6.00
C GLU A 6 -8.21 -21.07 7.52
N ILE A 7 -7.96 -19.80 7.93
CA ILE A 7 -8.42 -19.01 9.08
C ILE A 7 -7.84 -19.33 10.47
N VAL A 8 -6.98 -18.43 10.97
CA VAL A 8 -6.78 -18.21 12.41
C VAL A 8 -6.52 -16.71 12.67
N LYS A 9 -7.28 -16.13 13.62
CA LYS A 9 -7.26 -14.71 14.02
C LYS A 9 -6.17 -14.44 15.05
N LEU A 10 -5.40 -13.37 14.82
CA LEU A 10 -4.78 -12.58 15.88
C LEU A 10 -5.23 -11.13 15.69
N LEU A 11 -5.84 -10.56 16.74
CA LEU A 11 -6.29 -9.18 16.80
C LEU A 11 -5.11 -8.30 17.20
N GLU A 12 -4.18 -8.05 16.28
CA GLU A 12 -3.29 -6.91 16.36
C GLU A 12 -3.20 -6.29 14.97
N LYS A 13 -3.35 -4.96 14.89
CA LYS A 13 -3.26 -4.22 13.62
C LYS A 13 -1.81 -4.30 13.15
N ALA A 14 -1.52 -5.24 12.26
CA ALA A 14 -0.30 -5.17 11.47
C ALA A 14 -0.51 -4.05 10.42
N ASP A 15 0.06 -2.88 10.68
CA ASP A 15 0.14 -1.83 9.68
C ASP A 15 1.07 -2.33 8.57
N MET A 16 0.51 -2.50 7.37
CA MET A 16 1.24 -2.91 6.19
C MET A 16 2.12 -1.76 5.77
N TYR A 17 3.42 -1.92 5.97
CA TYR A 17 4.36 -0.97 5.45
C TYR A 17 5.06 -1.52 4.21
N PHE A 18 5.11 -0.69 3.17
CA PHE A 18 5.85 -0.98 1.97
C PHE A 18 7.34 -0.72 2.22
N PHE A 19 8.12 -1.76 2.51
CA PHE A 19 9.56 -1.62 2.69
C PHE A 19 10.31 -2.64 1.86
N SER A 20 11.35 -2.18 1.18
CA SER A 20 12.37 -3.09 0.68
C SER A 20 12.97 -3.86 1.85
N PRO A 21 13.18 -5.18 1.73
CA PRO A 21 13.86 -6.00 2.74
C PRO A 21 15.24 -5.46 3.13
N GLU A 22 15.83 -4.59 2.30
CA GLU A 22 17.16 -4.01 2.51
C GLU A 22 17.18 -2.81 3.48
N HIS A 23 16.05 -2.13 3.69
CA HIS A 23 15.93 -0.99 4.62
C HIS A 23 14.58 -0.96 5.35
N PRO A 24 14.32 -1.92 6.25
CA PRO A 24 13.09 -1.98 7.03
C PRO A 24 13.15 -0.96 8.18
N PRO A 25 12.24 0.02 8.26
CA PRO A 25 12.12 0.95 9.36
C PRO A 25 11.11 0.40 10.38
N LEU A 26 11.44 -0.76 10.93
CA LEU A 26 10.93 -1.06 12.26
C LEU A 26 11.92 -0.41 13.21
N THR A 27 11.44 0.55 14.00
CA THR A 27 12.23 1.02 15.15
C THR A 27 12.53 -0.21 16.01
N GLU A 28 13.68 -0.23 16.70
CA GLU A 28 14.09 -1.40 17.49
C GLU A 28 12.99 -1.85 18.47
N GLU A 29 12.13 -0.93 18.92
CA GLU A 29 10.98 -1.19 19.77
C GLU A 29 9.86 -1.95 19.06
N ALA A 30 9.49 -1.55 17.83
CA ALA A 30 8.49 -2.27 17.04
C ALA A 30 8.97 -3.68 16.70
N GLN A 31 10.27 -3.81 16.44
CA GLN A 31 10.89 -5.09 16.19
C GLN A 31 10.84 -6.01 17.41
N ARG A 32 11.20 -5.49 18.58
CA ARG A 32 11.13 -6.23 19.84
C ARG A 32 9.70 -6.65 20.20
N ALA A 33 8.70 -5.84 19.88
CA ALA A 33 7.30 -6.20 20.13
C ALA A 33 6.85 -7.40 19.28
N LEU A 34 7.20 -7.39 17.99
CA LEU A 34 6.94 -8.50 17.08
C LEU A 34 7.72 -9.77 17.46
N ASP A 35 9.02 -9.63 17.74
CA ASP A 35 9.87 -10.74 18.15
C ASP A 35 9.40 -11.38 19.46
N TRP A 36 8.99 -10.56 20.44
CA TRP A 36 8.46 -11.06 21.70
C TRP A 36 7.14 -11.81 21.51
N ASP A 37 6.20 -11.27 20.71
CA ASP A 37 4.92 -11.94 20.47
C ASP A 37 5.10 -13.26 19.69
N ILE A 38 6.04 -13.29 18.74
CA ILE A 38 6.44 -14.50 18.01
C ILE A 38 7.11 -15.51 18.96
N GLU A 39 8.06 -15.08 19.79
CA GLU A 39 8.79 -15.97 20.70
C GLU A 39 7.90 -16.55 21.80
N GLN A 40 6.94 -15.77 22.32
CA GLN A 40 5.95 -16.25 23.30
C GLN A 40 5.00 -17.28 22.69
N LYS A 41 4.56 -17.10 21.44
CA LYS A 41 3.65 -18.04 20.75
C LYS A 41 4.37 -19.29 20.22
N LEU A 42 5.64 -19.18 19.83
CA LEU A 42 6.45 -20.32 19.37
C LEU A 42 6.95 -21.23 20.51
N LYS A 43 6.90 -20.79 21.77
CA LYS A 43 7.33 -21.58 22.94
C LYS A 43 6.50 -22.84 23.20
N SER A 44 5.37 -23.06 22.52
CA SER A 44 4.59 -24.30 22.64
C SER A 44 3.94 -24.84 21.36
N ALA A 45 4.03 -24.12 20.22
CA ALA A 45 3.49 -24.59 18.94
C ALA A 45 4.39 -24.23 17.75
N CYS A 46 4.68 -25.20 16.88
CA CYS A 46 5.39 -24.99 15.60
C CYS A 46 4.47 -24.40 14.50
N ASN A 47 3.39 -23.73 14.89
CA ASN A 47 2.45 -23.08 13.97
C ASN A 47 2.09 -21.69 14.49
N ALA A 48 1.91 -20.77 13.56
CA ALA A 48 1.45 -19.41 13.82
C ALA A 48 0.61 -18.96 12.62
N SER A 49 -0.27 -17.99 12.83
CA SER A 49 -1.13 -17.44 11.79
C SER A 49 -1.37 -15.98 12.04
N LEU A 50 -1.36 -15.19 10.97
CA LEU A 50 -1.48 -13.74 11.02
C LEU A 50 -2.57 -13.29 10.05
N GLN A 51 -3.36 -12.30 10.47
CA GLN A 51 -4.42 -11.70 9.66
C GLN A 51 -4.01 -10.28 9.30
N PHE A 52 -4.02 -9.98 8.00
CA PHE A 52 -3.70 -8.66 7.49
C PHE A 52 -4.97 -7.99 6.95
N HIS A 53 -5.12 -6.71 7.25
CA HIS A 53 -6.04 -5.87 6.50
C HIS A 53 -5.24 -5.21 5.37
N VAL A 54 -5.49 -5.67 4.16
CA VAL A 54 -4.74 -5.25 2.98
C VAL A 54 -5.58 -4.27 2.17
N ILE A 55 -4.95 -3.17 1.79
CA ILE A 55 -5.55 -2.14 0.96
C ILE A 55 -5.10 -2.29 -0.50
N ASN A 56 -5.97 -1.95 -1.46
CA ASN A 56 -5.69 -2.10 -2.88
C ASN A 56 -4.60 -1.12 -3.36
N ILE A 57 -3.37 -1.64 -3.45
CA ILE A 57 -2.18 -0.97 -3.97
C ILE A 57 -1.91 -1.29 -5.45
N ARG A 58 -2.90 -1.85 -6.17
CA ARG A 58 -2.89 -2.13 -7.62
C ARG A 58 -1.93 -3.21 -8.11
N THR A 59 -1.00 -3.65 -7.26
CA THR A 59 -0.08 -4.75 -7.54
C THR A 59 -0.47 -5.98 -6.73
N ASP A 60 -0.22 -7.17 -7.27
CA ASP A 60 -0.42 -8.44 -6.56
C ASP A 60 0.42 -8.48 -5.28
N ILE A 61 -0.13 -9.10 -4.24
CA ILE A 61 0.54 -9.22 -2.94
C ILE A 61 1.01 -10.64 -2.69
N GLU A 62 2.23 -10.74 -2.22
CA GLU A 62 2.88 -11.97 -1.81
C GLU A 62 3.48 -11.79 -0.42
N PHE A 63 3.26 -12.78 0.45
CA PHE A 63 3.84 -12.80 1.78
C PHE A 63 5.09 -13.68 1.77
N VAL A 64 6.18 -13.14 2.30
CA VAL A 64 7.46 -13.82 2.38
C VAL A 64 7.83 -13.98 3.85
N PHE A 65 8.10 -15.23 4.26
CA PHE A 65 8.54 -15.55 5.62
C PHE A 65 10.07 -15.59 5.67
N PHE A 66 10.64 -14.79 6.55
CA PHE A 66 12.08 -14.64 6.72
C PHE A 66 12.55 -15.17 8.08
N SER A 67 13.82 -15.57 8.13
CA SER A 67 14.61 -15.79 9.35
C SER A 67 15.92 -15.01 9.27
N GLY A 68 16.74 -15.03 10.32
CA GLY A 68 18.06 -14.37 10.29
C GLY A 68 18.04 -12.85 10.55
N GLY A 69 16.89 -12.30 10.96
CA GLY A 69 16.70 -10.87 11.22
C GLY A 69 16.73 -10.01 9.96
N PHE A 70 16.76 -8.70 10.12
CA PHE A 70 16.73 -7.75 8.99
C PHE A 70 18.09 -7.46 8.36
N VAL A 71 19.18 -7.66 9.10
CA VAL A 71 20.55 -7.41 8.59
C VAL A 71 20.97 -8.54 7.66
N THR A 72 20.58 -9.77 7.97
CA THR A 72 20.91 -10.97 7.17
C THR A 72 19.68 -11.84 6.96
N PRO A 73 18.65 -11.33 6.24
CA PRO A 73 17.40 -12.03 6.07
C PRO A 73 17.59 -13.28 5.19
N CYS A 74 16.97 -14.38 5.59
CA CYS A 74 16.94 -15.64 4.86
C CYS A 74 15.48 -16.01 4.57
N ILE A 75 15.13 -16.11 3.29
CA ILE A 75 13.79 -16.49 2.84
C ILE A 75 13.57 -17.97 3.16
N LEU A 76 12.59 -18.25 4.01
CA LEU A 76 12.18 -19.61 4.34
C LEU A 76 11.01 -20.08 3.48
N LYS A 77 10.06 -19.19 3.20
CA LYS A 77 8.86 -19.54 2.41
C LYS A 77 8.24 -18.31 1.76
N ARG A 78 7.54 -18.56 0.66
CA ARG A 78 6.72 -17.59 -0.08
C ARG A 78 5.29 -18.10 -0.20
N SER A 79 4.31 -17.21 -0.09
CA SER A 79 2.91 -17.51 -0.38
C SER A 79 2.65 -17.48 -1.89
N THR A 80 1.47 -17.94 -2.31
CA THR A 80 0.99 -17.64 -3.66
C THR A 80 0.61 -16.16 -3.75
N PRO A 81 1.00 -15.44 -4.81
CA PRO A 81 0.52 -14.08 -5.04
C PRO A 81 -1.01 -14.00 -5.08
N ARG A 82 -1.57 -12.91 -4.57
CA ARG A 82 -3.00 -12.62 -4.56
C ARG A 82 -3.27 -11.27 -5.20
N ALA A 83 -4.04 -11.30 -6.28
CA ALA A 83 -4.50 -10.11 -6.98
C ALA A 83 -5.70 -9.47 -6.28
N PHE A 84 -5.84 -8.16 -6.42
CA PHE A 84 -7.07 -7.46 -6.05
C PHE A 84 -8.17 -7.72 -7.09
N ALA A 85 -9.42 -7.81 -6.65
CA ALA A 85 -10.55 -8.07 -7.54
C ALA A 85 -10.70 -7.02 -8.66
N ASN A 86 -10.37 -5.76 -8.37
CA ASN A 86 -10.29 -4.69 -9.37
C ASN A 86 -9.16 -3.69 -9.02
N PRO A 87 -7.93 -3.90 -9.52
CA PRO A 87 -6.80 -3.00 -9.32
C PRO A 87 -7.04 -1.58 -9.86
N ASN A 88 -7.95 -1.43 -10.84
CA ASN A 88 -8.22 -0.15 -11.50
C ASN A 88 -9.26 0.71 -10.76
N THR A 89 -9.84 0.20 -9.67
CA THR A 89 -10.86 0.92 -8.90
C THR A 89 -10.35 2.30 -8.47
N PRO A 90 -11.17 3.36 -8.60
CA PRO A 90 -10.91 4.65 -7.98
C PRO A 90 -10.87 4.54 -6.46
N LEU A 91 -9.80 5.01 -5.83
CA LEU A 91 -9.57 4.90 -4.38
C LEU A 91 -9.04 6.22 -3.81
N TYR A 92 -9.20 6.37 -2.48
CA TYR A 92 -8.62 7.46 -1.69
C TYR A 92 -8.97 8.86 -2.21
N GLY A 93 -10.27 9.15 -2.31
CA GLY A 93 -10.74 10.49 -2.66
C GLY A 93 -10.37 11.51 -1.57
N HIS A 94 -9.72 12.59 -1.96
CA HIS A 94 -9.36 13.72 -1.10
C HIS A 94 -10.01 14.99 -1.63
N LEU A 95 -10.55 15.80 -0.72
CA LEU A 95 -11.09 17.12 -1.02
C LEU A 95 -10.11 18.21 -0.58
N SER A 96 -9.92 19.20 -1.44
CA SER A 96 -9.13 20.39 -1.11
C SER A 96 -9.82 21.64 -1.65
N SER A 97 -9.76 22.73 -0.89
CA SER A 97 -10.21 24.03 -1.39
C SER A 97 -9.32 24.48 -2.55
N ILE A 98 -9.92 25.13 -3.55
CA ILE A 98 -9.16 25.76 -4.66
C ILE A 98 -8.69 27.16 -4.22
N ASP A 99 -9.54 27.86 -3.48
CA ASP A 99 -9.34 29.21 -2.99
C ASP A 99 -10.14 29.43 -1.70
N SER A 100 -10.19 30.67 -1.20
CA SER A 100 -10.94 31.01 0.01
C SER A 100 -12.40 31.43 -0.25
N THR A 101 -12.91 31.31 -1.49
CA THR A 101 -14.26 31.79 -1.84
C THR A 101 -15.37 30.86 -1.37
N GLY A 102 -15.07 29.57 -1.17
CA GLY A 102 -16.06 28.55 -0.82
C GLY A 102 -16.96 28.11 -1.99
N ASN A 103 -16.72 28.61 -3.21
CA ASN A 103 -17.56 28.32 -4.38
C ASN A 103 -17.06 27.13 -5.21
N SER A 104 -15.85 26.63 -4.93
CA SER A 104 -15.29 25.49 -5.64
C SER A 104 -14.45 24.60 -4.74
N MET A 105 -14.50 23.29 -5.01
CA MET A 105 -13.70 22.28 -4.33
C MET A 105 -13.05 21.38 -5.36
N ARG A 106 -11.77 21.09 -5.15
CA ARG A 106 -11.07 20.06 -5.91
C ARG A 106 -11.31 18.71 -5.24
N VAL A 107 -11.60 17.71 -6.03
CA VAL A 107 -11.51 16.31 -5.62
C VAL A 107 -10.37 15.66 -6.39
N THR A 108 -9.52 14.94 -5.66
CA THR A 108 -8.38 14.20 -6.21
C THR A 108 -8.45 12.76 -5.72
N TRP A 109 -8.22 11.79 -6.59
CA TRP A 109 -8.22 10.37 -6.25
C TRP A 109 -7.23 9.63 -7.14
N VAL A 110 -6.99 8.36 -6.81
CA VAL A 110 -6.03 7.53 -7.55
C VAL A 110 -6.76 6.35 -8.19
N SER A 111 -6.42 5.99 -9.41
CA SER A 111 -6.93 4.78 -10.08
C SER A 111 -5.81 4.04 -10.85
N GLY A 112 -6.09 2.84 -11.35
CA GLY A 112 -5.19 2.10 -12.23
C GLY A 112 -5.43 2.37 -13.72
N ASP A 113 -6.40 3.23 -14.04
CA ASP A 113 -6.79 3.57 -15.40
C ASP A 113 -6.31 4.98 -15.78
N LYS A 114 -5.65 5.09 -16.93
CA LYS A 114 -5.16 6.35 -17.50
C LYS A 114 -6.30 7.23 -18.03
N SER A 115 -7.45 6.64 -18.33
CA SER A 115 -8.56 7.33 -18.96
C SER A 115 -9.17 8.36 -18.02
N PRO A 116 -9.56 9.55 -18.51
CA PRO A 116 -10.35 10.49 -17.74
C PRO A 116 -11.60 9.84 -17.15
N GLN A 117 -11.92 10.21 -15.91
CA GLN A 117 -13.03 9.64 -15.14
C GLN A 117 -14.00 10.75 -14.73
N GLN A 118 -15.26 10.38 -14.48
CA GLN A 118 -16.31 11.33 -14.13
C GLN A 118 -16.49 11.43 -12.63
N VAL A 119 -16.50 12.65 -12.12
CA VAL A 119 -17.06 12.95 -10.80
C VAL A 119 -18.50 13.33 -11.00
N GLN A 120 -19.41 12.69 -10.28
CA GLN A 120 -20.80 13.07 -10.21
C GLN A 120 -21.08 13.68 -8.84
N TYR A 121 -21.72 14.83 -8.81
CA TYR A 121 -22.01 15.56 -7.58
C TYR A 121 -23.37 16.26 -7.67
N GLY A 122 -23.71 17.05 -6.65
CA GLY A 122 -25.05 17.59 -6.41
C GLY A 122 -25.80 18.09 -7.66
N ASN A 123 -27.11 17.88 -7.66
CA ASN A 123 -28.03 18.29 -8.74
C ASN A 123 -27.71 17.68 -10.11
N GLY A 124 -27.13 16.48 -10.15
CA GLY A 124 -26.80 15.78 -11.41
C GLY A 124 -25.64 16.40 -12.18
N LYS A 125 -24.87 17.30 -11.54
CA LYS A 125 -23.67 17.87 -12.14
C LYS A 125 -22.60 16.79 -12.28
N SER A 126 -21.81 16.90 -13.34
CA SER A 126 -20.66 16.04 -13.53
C SER A 126 -19.48 16.81 -14.11
N GLU A 127 -18.29 16.46 -13.66
CA GLU A 127 -17.03 17.06 -14.11
C GLU A 127 -16.07 15.94 -14.51
N THR A 128 -15.39 16.15 -15.64
CA THR A 128 -14.39 15.22 -16.16
C THR A 128 -13.04 15.49 -15.52
N SER A 129 -12.37 14.41 -15.10
CA SER A 129 -11.07 14.51 -14.46
C SER A 129 -9.96 14.83 -15.45
N THR A 130 -9.02 15.65 -14.97
CA THR A 130 -7.66 15.71 -15.52
C THR A 130 -6.85 14.58 -14.90
N VAL A 131 -5.94 13.98 -15.68
CA VAL A 131 -5.17 12.82 -15.25
C VAL A 131 -3.68 13.14 -15.31
N THR A 132 -2.97 12.86 -14.24
CA THR A 132 -1.52 12.96 -14.15
C THR A 132 -0.94 11.68 -13.57
N THR A 133 0.35 11.46 -13.80
CA THR A 133 1.13 10.38 -13.20
C THR A 133 2.59 10.80 -13.17
N PHE A 134 3.44 10.01 -12.54
CA PHE A 134 4.89 10.17 -12.57
C PHE A 134 5.54 8.79 -12.62
N SER A 135 6.77 8.76 -13.11
CA SER A 135 7.59 7.57 -13.31
C SER A 135 8.83 7.61 -12.43
N GLN A 136 9.57 6.50 -12.38
CA GLN A 136 10.80 6.37 -11.62
C GLN A 136 11.84 7.40 -12.08
N ASP A 137 11.84 7.71 -13.38
CA ASP A 137 12.75 8.68 -13.99
C ASP A 137 12.50 10.11 -13.53
N ASP A 138 11.27 10.42 -13.10
CA ASP A 138 10.89 11.73 -12.55
C ASP A 138 11.41 11.94 -11.13
N MET A 139 11.92 10.89 -10.47
CA MET A 139 12.50 10.98 -9.12
C MET A 139 13.91 11.56 -9.17
N CYS A 140 14.20 12.42 -8.19
CA CYS A 140 15.52 13.01 -8.01
C CYS A 140 16.57 11.93 -7.70
N SER A 141 17.68 11.96 -8.42
CA SER A 141 18.84 11.11 -8.14
C SER A 141 19.75 11.75 -7.09
N SER A 142 20.39 10.92 -6.27
CA SER A 142 21.43 11.31 -5.31
C SER A 142 22.60 10.31 -5.34
N VAL A 143 23.68 10.60 -4.62
CA VAL A 143 24.75 9.61 -4.38
C VAL A 143 24.87 9.40 -2.86
N PRO A 144 24.54 8.21 -2.33
CA PRO A 144 23.99 7.03 -3.02
C PRO A 144 22.59 7.29 -3.60
N GLU A 145 22.14 6.40 -4.51
CA GLU A 145 20.83 6.51 -5.17
C GLU A 145 19.70 6.63 -4.12
N SER A 146 18.73 7.49 -4.39
CA SER A 146 17.68 7.74 -3.42
C SER A 146 16.71 6.55 -3.35
N PRO A 147 16.14 6.20 -2.18
CA PRO A 147 15.14 5.14 -2.10
C PRO A 147 13.95 5.35 -3.04
N ALA A 148 13.58 6.61 -3.30
CA ALA A 148 12.51 6.95 -4.24
C ALA A 148 12.82 6.54 -5.68
N LYS A 149 14.11 6.51 -6.06
CA LYS A 149 14.57 6.13 -7.40
C LYS A 149 15.04 4.68 -7.48
N ASP A 150 15.32 4.04 -6.35
CA ASP A 150 15.79 2.65 -6.27
C ASP A 150 14.74 1.74 -5.60
N PHE A 151 15.06 1.16 -4.45
CA PHE A 151 14.29 0.07 -3.84
C PHE A 151 12.91 0.46 -3.28
N GLY A 152 12.64 1.74 -3.11
CA GLY A 152 11.37 2.27 -2.60
C GLY A 152 10.42 2.76 -3.70
N TRP A 153 10.79 2.60 -4.97
CA TRP A 153 9.96 2.99 -6.08
C TRP A 153 8.74 2.07 -6.26
N HIS A 154 7.54 2.67 -6.28
CA HIS A 154 6.28 1.99 -6.64
C HIS A 154 5.52 2.80 -7.66
N ASP A 155 4.95 2.12 -8.66
CA ASP A 155 4.07 2.73 -9.64
C ASP A 155 2.86 3.35 -8.91
N PRO A 156 2.65 4.68 -9.01
CA PRO A 156 1.56 5.36 -8.33
C PRO A 156 0.19 5.12 -8.97
N GLY A 157 0.13 4.51 -10.15
CA GLY A 157 -1.03 4.50 -11.02
C GLY A 157 -1.29 5.88 -11.63
N TYR A 158 -2.56 6.29 -11.63
CA TYR A 158 -3.00 7.55 -12.21
C TYR A 158 -3.73 8.40 -11.19
N ILE A 159 -3.29 9.66 -11.06
CA ILE A 159 -3.88 10.66 -10.18
C ILE A 159 -4.88 11.46 -10.99
N HIS A 160 -6.14 11.37 -10.60
CA HIS A 160 -7.24 12.10 -11.22
C HIS A 160 -7.60 13.31 -10.38
N SER A 161 -7.88 14.44 -11.02
CA SER A 161 -8.34 15.65 -10.34
C SER A 161 -9.45 16.34 -11.12
N ALA A 162 -10.53 16.70 -10.42
CA ALA A 162 -11.65 17.45 -10.96
C ALA A 162 -12.04 18.60 -10.01
N VAL A 163 -12.59 19.69 -10.55
CA VAL A 163 -13.01 20.85 -9.76
C VAL A 163 -14.54 20.94 -9.78
N MET A 164 -15.15 20.63 -8.65
CA MET A 164 -16.59 20.76 -8.44
C MET A 164 -16.93 22.22 -8.16
N ARG A 165 -17.94 22.75 -8.87
CA ARG A 165 -18.43 24.12 -8.68
C ARG A 165 -19.88 24.11 -8.21
N ALA A 166 -20.15 24.97 -7.21
CA ALA A 166 -21.48 25.17 -6.64
C ALA A 166 -22.52 25.54 -7.68
#